data_AF-A0A937KGW1-F1
#
_entry.id   AF-A0A937KGW1-F1
#
_cell.length_a   1.000
_cell.length_b   1.000
_cell.length_c   1.000
_cell.angle_alpha   90.00
_cell.angle_beta   90.00
_cell.angle_gamma   90.00
#
_symmetry.space_group_name_H-M   'P 1'
#
loop_
_entity.id
_entity.type
_entity.pdbx_description
1 polymer ?
#
loop_
_entity_poly.entity_id
_entity_poly.type
_entity_poly.pdbx_seq_one_letter_code
_entity_poly.pdbx_strand_id
1 'polypeptide(L)'
;MSTLLDYSFLPNAVFVNSKDSLKLVAQNPISSKSIPFKAGRGGDTINISFPSDLVTNLDFGTGEVTTPFTCNKVGDNFVITATEDTTLDPGETVEVMFNDVPITASTGTASVVINEYIDLNSGKTSVPVSKKAQELGVIVWLDPLIVGLDHTSNLQFKSAASTKVVISGYPDGKGEKSFETPPYSGSDAVGIGSDTNAQRTYVATAWANGNQSPPESITLTQVPPLITIFSPTENQSVNPGEEITLTWKTMYESSNEMKWLQSRKINARSPFTSTPGTELTDIYNMGNRNAQLMPDTVTYSFHVNGFKTPAKHDFVFKVNPVQLLYIKYKNDDLTEIAFKMDPIHWKAADPNYGNNSLTLTIHQPGYKQDIFYLDTEDTTHPMIQYFEVVDGNLSWITANLKSLTLDPGGTSIDEGKIKKGTSPIPKDAQSVTLTGVGNNGQSIRSVLEIPPSAVDKKTESKKETVKEA
;
A
#
# COMPACT_ATOMS: atom_id res chain seq x y z
N MET A 1 -24.50 3.00 22.43
CA MET A 1 -23.31 3.42 21.66
C MET A 1 -23.75 3.64 20.21
N SER A 2 -23.09 4.54 19.48
CA SER A 2 -23.31 4.71 18.04
C SER A 2 -22.77 3.52 17.27
N THR A 3 -23.27 3.32 16.05
CA THR A 3 -22.70 2.35 15.12
C THR A 3 -21.34 2.83 14.59
N LEU A 4 -20.49 1.88 14.17
CA LEU A 4 -19.23 2.09 13.47
C LEU A 4 -19.48 2.32 11.98
N LEU A 5 -20.50 1.65 11.43
CA LEU A 5 -20.89 1.78 10.02
C LEU A 5 -22.07 2.76 9.86
N ASP A 6 -22.10 3.42 8.71
CA ASP A 6 -23.23 4.19 8.22
C ASP A 6 -24.15 3.29 7.40
N TYR A 7 -25.46 3.34 7.64
CA TYR A 7 -26.42 2.44 7.00
C TYR A 7 -27.47 3.20 6.20
N SER A 8 -27.80 2.69 5.01
CA SER A 8 -28.87 3.23 4.17
C SER A 8 -29.57 2.14 3.35
N PHE A 9 -30.79 2.40 2.90
CA PHE A 9 -31.52 1.55 1.95
C PHE A 9 -31.66 2.25 0.59
N LEU A 10 -31.47 1.48 -0.49
CA LEU A 10 -31.72 1.88 -1.87
C LEU A 10 -32.73 0.93 -2.52
N PRO A 11 -33.92 1.42 -2.97
CA PRO A 11 -34.46 2.74 -2.67
C PRO A 11 -34.75 2.92 -1.17
N ASN A 12 -34.79 4.17 -0.71
CA ASN A 12 -35.24 4.53 0.64
C ASN A 12 -36.77 4.67 0.76
N ALA A 13 -37.48 4.38 -0.34
CA ALA A 13 -38.93 4.41 -0.42
C ALA A 13 -39.46 3.23 -1.23
N VAL A 14 -40.66 2.79 -0.89
CA VAL A 14 -41.37 1.66 -1.50
C VAL A 14 -42.84 2.01 -1.71
N PHE A 15 -43.53 1.29 -2.58
CA PHE A 15 -44.98 1.41 -2.70
C PHE A 15 -45.67 0.47 -1.69
N VAL A 16 -46.80 0.89 -1.12
CA VAL A 16 -47.62 0.01 -0.29
C VAL A 16 -48.23 -1.12 -1.12
N ASN A 17 -48.55 -2.25 -0.48
CA ASN A 17 -49.20 -3.40 -1.11
C ASN A 17 -48.45 -3.91 -2.37
N SER A 18 -47.12 -3.88 -2.30
CA SER A 18 -46.21 -4.27 -3.37
C SER A 18 -45.28 -5.41 -2.93
N LYS A 19 -44.51 -5.92 -3.90
CA LYS A 19 -43.24 -6.61 -3.65
C LYS A 19 -42.13 -5.77 -4.22
N ASP A 20 -41.24 -5.29 -3.36
CA ASP A 20 -40.15 -4.38 -3.70
C ASP A 20 -38.81 -5.00 -3.27
N SER A 21 -37.77 -4.79 -4.08
CA SER A 21 -36.40 -5.14 -3.65
C SER A 21 -35.77 -3.95 -2.94
N LEU A 22 -35.03 -4.23 -1.88
CA LEU A 22 -34.34 -3.23 -1.05
C LEU A 22 -32.88 -3.61 -0.92
N LYS A 23 -31.96 -2.72 -1.32
CA LYS A 23 -30.52 -2.89 -1.08
C LYS A 23 -30.12 -2.18 0.19
N LEU A 24 -29.64 -2.92 1.20
CA LEU A 24 -28.94 -2.33 2.33
C LEU A 24 -27.50 -2.02 1.92
N VAL A 25 -27.04 -0.81 2.23
CA VAL A 25 -25.63 -0.41 2.11
C VAL A 25 -25.12 -0.07 3.50
N ALA A 26 -24.15 -0.83 4.00
CA ALA A 26 -23.42 -0.56 5.23
C ALA A 26 -22.00 -0.09 4.87
N GLN A 27 -21.69 1.18 5.13
CA GLN A 27 -20.44 1.81 4.73
C GLN A 27 -19.53 2.06 5.93
N ASN A 28 -18.25 1.74 5.81
CA ASN A 28 -17.26 2.27 6.74
C ASN A 28 -17.06 3.77 6.44
N PRO A 29 -17.31 4.70 7.38
CA PRO A 29 -17.21 6.12 7.09
C PRO A 29 -15.83 6.51 6.52
N ILE A 30 -15.80 7.39 5.52
CA ILE A 30 -14.55 7.75 4.81
C ILE A 30 -13.48 8.34 5.76
N SER A 31 -13.90 8.97 6.86
CA SER A 31 -13.03 9.60 7.86
C SER A 31 -12.65 8.68 9.02
N SER A 32 -13.11 7.42 9.02
CA SER A 32 -12.85 6.46 10.10
C SER A 32 -11.50 5.74 9.90
N LYS A 33 -11.22 4.77 10.77
CA LYS A 33 -10.13 3.80 10.59
C LYS A 33 -10.67 2.54 9.93
N SER A 34 -9.77 1.74 9.36
CA SER A 34 -10.09 0.37 8.93
C SER A 34 -10.73 -0.43 10.06
N ILE A 35 -11.79 -1.17 9.75
CA ILE A 35 -12.54 -1.99 10.69
C ILE A 35 -12.22 -3.46 10.41
N PRO A 36 -11.49 -4.16 11.30
CA PRO A 36 -11.33 -5.59 11.17
C PRO A 36 -12.68 -6.30 11.42
N PHE A 37 -12.99 -7.28 10.58
CA PHE A 37 -14.18 -8.13 10.66
C PHE A 37 -13.73 -9.58 10.81
N LYS A 38 -14.00 -10.16 11.98
CA LYS A 38 -13.66 -11.55 12.31
C LYS A 38 -14.73 -12.50 11.80
N ALA A 39 -14.31 -13.58 11.16
CA ALA A 39 -15.19 -14.66 10.73
C ALA A 39 -15.29 -15.78 11.77
N GLY A 40 -16.15 -16.76 11.49
CA GLY A 40 -16.23 -18.00 12.26
C GLY A 40 -17.14 -17.94 13.49
N ARG A 41 -17.00 -18.92 14.38
CA ARG A 41 -17.89 -19.11 15.54
C ARG A 41 -17.62 -18.04 16.58
N GLY A 42 -18.56 -17.12 16.75
CA GLY A 42 -18.38 -15.93 17.59
C GLY A 42 -17.68 -14.78 16.87
N GLY A 43 -17.64 -14.82 15.54
CA GLY A 43 -17.22 -13.69 14.71
C GLY A 43 -18.21 -12.53 14.75
N ASP A 44 -17.87 -11.50 13.99
CA ASP A 44 -18.60 -10.24 13.95
C ASP A 44 -19.89 -10.37 13.15
N THR A 45 -20.94 -9.65 13.57
CA THR A 45 -22.28 -9.76 12.98
C THR A 45 -22.97 -8.42 12.82
N ILE A 46 -23.80 -8.31 11.78
CA ILE A 46 -24.78 -7.22 11.64
C ILE A 46 -26.17 -7.85 11.56
N ASN A 47 -27.01 -7.59 12.56
CA ASN A 47 -28.36 -8.11 12.69
C ASN A 47 -29.37 -7.07 12.21
N ILE A 48 -30.24 -7.48 11.29
CA ILE A 48 -31.22 -6.63 10.61
C ILE A 48 -32.61 -7.15 10.93
N SER A 49 -33.42 -6.30 11.55
CA SER A 49 -34.80 -6.62 11.94
C SER A 49 -35.77 -5.77 11.12
N PHE A 50 -36.50 -6.40 10.21
CA PHE A 50 -37.58 -5.74 9.48
C PHE A 50 -38.83 -5.67 10.37
N PRO A 51 -39.39 -4.48 10.60
CA PRO A 51 -40.53 -4.34 11.49
C PRO A 51 -41.84 -4.73 10.77
N SER A 52 -42.82 -5.21 11.54
CA SER A 52 -44.13 -5.65 11.01
C SER A 52 -44.98 -4.52 10.43
N ASP A 53 -44.64 -3.26 10.70
CA ASP A 53 -45.25 -2.10 10.05
C ASP A 53 -44.66 -1.88 8.64
N LEU A 54 -43.47 -2.38 8.32
CA LEU A 54 -42.89 -2.35 6.97
C LEU A 54 -43.33 -3.56 6.14
N VAL A 55 -43.20 -4.77 6.69
CA VAL A 55 -43.38 -6.04 5.95
C VAL A 55 -44.55 -6.85 6.48
N THR A 56 -45.26 -7.53 5.58
CA THR A 56 -46.40 -8.40 5.95
C THR A 56 -45.96 -9.74 6.54
N ASN A 57 -44.77 -10.21 6.19
CA ASN A 57 -44.10 -11.39 6.71
C ASN A 57 -42.59 -11.31 6.39
N LEU A 58 -41.79 -12.22 6.95
CA LEU A 58 -40.35 -12.29 6.75
C LEU A 58 -39.94 -13.36 5.71
N ASP A 59 -40.87 -13.84 4.89
CA ASP A 59 -40.64 -14.93 3.92
C ASP A 59 -40.21 -14.37 2.56
N PHE A 60 -39.12 -13.61 2.60
CA PHE A 60 -38.45 -13.06 1.42
C PHE A 60 -36.95 -13.38 1.47
N GLY A 61 -36.34 -13.46 0.28
CA GLY A 61 -34.97 -13.92 0.11
C GLY A 61 -33.93 -12.82 0.17
N THR A 62 -32.69 -13.20 0.44
CA THR A 62 -31.51 -12.37 0.17
C THR A 62 -31.00 -12.67 -1.25
N GLY A 63 -30.49 -11.65 -1.91
CA GLY A 63 -29.89 -11.71 -3.23
C GLY A 63 -28.38 -11.61 -3.17
N GLU A 64 -27.82 -10.77 -4.03
CA GLU A 64 -26.39 -10.48 -4.06
C GLU A 64 -25.92 -9.86 -2.73
N VAL A 65 -24.74 -10.30 -2.28
CA VAL A 65 -24.04 -9.82 -1.10
C VAL A 65 -22.58 -9.57 -1.45
N THR A 66 -22.00 -8.46 -1.00
CA THR A 66 -20.58 -8.14 -1.22
C THR A 66 -19.68 -9.26 -0.67
N THR A 67 -18.75 -9.78 -1.46
CA THR A 67 -17.74 -10.74 -0.99
C THR A 67 -16.73 -10.04 -0.06
N PRO A 68 -16.29 -10.64 1.07
CA PRO A 68 -16.52 -12.03 1.52
C PRO A 68 -17.67 -12.18 2.52
N PHE A 69 -18.71 -11.36 2.47
CA PHE A 69 -19.85 -11.43 3.38
C PHE A 69 -20.96 -12.35 2.87
N THR A 70 -21.78 -12.83 3.81
CA THR A 70 -23.02 -13.57 3.54
C THR A 70 -24.14 -13.02 4.41
N CYS A 71 -25.40 -13.17 3.98
CA CYS A 71 -26.57 -12.78 4.75
C CYS A 71 -27.57 -13.92 4.83
N ASN A 72 -27.87 -14.38 6.06
CA ASN A 72 -28.76 -15.51 6.32
C ASN A 72 -29.91 -15.11 7.25
N LYS A 73 -31.11 -15.67 7.04
CA LYS A 73 -32.22 -15.51 7.98
C LYS A 73 -32.02 -16.41 9.21
N VAL A 74 -32.03 -15.82 10.40
CA VAL A 74 -31.87 -16.50 11.70
C VAL A 74 -33.00 -16.04 12.62
N GLY A 75 -34.01 -16.90 12.81
CA GLY A 75 -35.26 -16.51 13.49
C GLY A 75 -35.96 -15.38 12.72
N ASP A 76 -36.23 -14.28 13.42
CA ASP A 76 -36.90 -13.09 12.86
C ASP A 76 -35.91 -12.03 12.33
N ASN A 77 -34.62 -12.34 12.28
CA ASN A 77 -33.58 -11.41 11.82
C ASN A 77 -32.88 -11.92 10.56
N PHE A 78 -32.34 -11.00 9.79
CA PHE A 78 -31.33 -11.28 8.77
C PHE A 78 -29.96 -10.91 9.35
N VAL A 79 -29.00 -11.83 9.25
CA VAL A 79 -27.69 -11.71 9.90
C VAL A 79 -26.61 -11.72 8.84
N ILE A 80 -25.84 -10.63 8.78
CA ILE A 80 -24.65 -10.53 7.93
C ILE A 80 -23.43 -11.02 8.72
N THR A 81 -22.63 -11.89 8.12
CA THR A 81 -21.37 -12.42 8.67
C THR A 81 -20.30 -12.50 7.59
N ALA A 82 -19.04 -12.32 7.96
CA ALA A 82 -17.91 -12.57 7.07
C ALA A 82 -17.62 -14.09 6.96
N THR A 83 -17.25 -14.55 5.77
CA THR A 83 -16.87 -15.95 5.51
C THR A 83 -15.40 -16.25 5.81
N GLU A 84 -14.57 -15.21 5.81
CA GLU A 84 -13.17 -15.21 6.22
C GLU A 84 -12.83 -13.89 6.92
N ASP A 85 -11.76 -13.89 7.73
CA ASP A 85 -11.29 -12.67 8.38
C ASP A 85 -10.96 -11.62 7.31
N THR A 86 -11.56 -10.45 7.43
CA THR A 86 -11.43 -9.38 6.45
C THR A 86 -11.31 -8.02 7.14
N THR A 87 -11.00 -7.00 6.36
CA THR A 87 -10.93 -5.62 6.84
C THR A 87 -11.78 -4.77 5.93
N LEU A 88 -12.70 -4.00 6.51
CA LEU A 88 -13.46 -2.99 5.79
C LEU A 88 -12.72 -1.66 5.91
N ASP A 89 -12.07 -1.24 4.84
CA ASP A 89 -11.29 0.00 4.82
C ASP A 89 -12.18 1.24 4.72
N PRO A 90 -11.70 2.45 5.09
CA PRO A 90 -12.52 3.65 5.05
C PRO A 90 -13.13 3.88 3.66
N GLY A 91 -14.45 4.04 3.62
CA GLY A 91 -15.26 4.23 2.42
C GLY A 91 -15.78 2.94 1.75
N GLU A 92 -15.27 1.76 2.12
CA GLU A 92 -15.75 0.48 1.59
C GLU A 92 -17.15 0.14 2.14
N THR A 93 -17.91 -0.64 1.36
CA THR A 93 -19.30 -0.99 1.65
C THR A 93 -19.51 -2.49 1.73
N VAL A 94 -20.39 -2.90 2.62
CA VAL A 94 -21.08 -4.20 2.57
C VAL A 94 -22.48 -3.94 2.05
N GLU A 95 -22.81 -4.56 0.92
CA GLU A 95 -24.11 -4.42 0.26
C GLU A 95 -24.87 -5.73 0.35
N VAL A 96 -26.16 -5.66 0.65
CA VAL A 96 -27.05 -6.83 0.70
C VAL A 96 -28.35 -6.48 -0.01
N MET A 97 -28.68 -7.24 -1.05
CA MET A 97 -29.99 -7.16 -1.70
C MET A 97 -31.01 -8.02 -0.95
N PHE A 98 -32.16 -7.45 -0.61
CA PHE A 98 -33.36 -8.17 -0.17
C PHE A 98 -34.36 -8.17 -1.31
N ASN A 99 -34.73 -9.36 -1.79
CA ASN A 99 -35.57 -9.52 -2.97
C ASN A 99 -37.03 -9.74 -2.59
N ASP A 100 -37.95 -9.15 -3.35
CA ASP A 100 -39.40 -9.38 -3.23
C ASP A 100 -39.96 -9.14 -1.82
N VAL A 101 -39.46 -8.12 -1.12
CA VAL A 101 -39.89 -7.74 0.23
C VAL A 101 -41.39 -7.36 0.17
N PRO A 102 -42.28 -8.07 0.90
CA PRO A 102 -43.72 -7.88 0.78
C PRO A 102 -44.19 -6.73 1.68
N ILE A 103 -44.46 -5.57 1.07
CA ILE A 103 -44.73 -4.32 1.78
C ILE A 103 -46.18 -4.26 2.27
N THR A 104 -46.38 -3.78 3.51
CA THR A 104 -47.71 -3.61 4.10
C THR A 104 -48.55 -2.57 3.35
N ALA A 105 -49.86 -2.57 3.59
CA ALA A 105 -50.81 -1.68 2.92
C ALA A 105 -50.83 -0.24 3.48
N SER A 106 -50.24 0.01 4.65
CA SER A 106 -50.29 1.32 5.30
C SER A 106 -49.18 2.26 4.80
N THR A 107 -49.54 3.49 4.46
CA THR A 107 -48.57 4.54 4.12
C THR A 107 -47.87 5.07 5.38
N GLY A 108 -46.77 5.82 5.20
CA GLY A 108 -46.00 6.42 6.30
C GLY A 108 -44.53 6.08 6.21
N THR A 109 -43.83 6.05 7.33
CA THR A 109 -42.42 5.64 7.40
C THR A 109 -42.29 4.52 8.42
N ALA A 110 -41.60 3.46 8.04
CA ALA A 110 -41.22 2.38 8.95
C ALA A 110 -39.69 2.39 9.11
N SER A 111 -39.17 1.83 10.20
CA SER A 111 -37.73 1.85 10.47
C SER A 111 -37.17 0.45 10.66
N VAL A 112 -36.28 0.05 9.76
CA VAL A 112 -35.53 -1.20 9.89
C VAL A 112 -34.48 -1.01 10.97
N VAL A 113 -34.49 -1.88 11.98
CA VAL A 113 -33.55 -1.82 13.10
C VAL A 113 -32.30 -2.60 12.73
N ILE A 114 -31.14 -1.99 12.95
CA ILE A 114 -29.84 -2.62 12.72
C ILE A 114 -29.07 -2.64 14.04
N ASN A 115 -28.61 -3.81 14.43
CA ASN A 115 -27.71 -4.00 15.57
C ASN A 115 -26.41 -4.60 15.06
N GLU A 116 -25.29 -3.92 15.28
CA GLU A 116 -23.97 -4.42 14.94
C GLU A 116 -23.24 -4.90 16.18
N TYR A 117 -22.43 -5.94 15.99
CA TYR A 117 -21.53 -6.52 16.97
C TYR A 117 -20.21 -6.77 16.25
N ILE A 118 -19.30 -5.81 16.32
CA ILE A 118 -18.03 -5.82 15.57
C ILE A 118 -16.89 -5.60 16.57
N ASP A 119 -16.03 -6.61 16.69
CA ASP A 119 -15.01 -6.74 17.72
C ASP A 119 -15.61 -6.59 19.14
N LEU A 120 -15.17 -5.61 19.93
CA LEU A 120 -15.71 -5.34 21.26
C LEU A 120 -16.83 -4.28 21.26
N ASN A 121 -17.21 -3.77 20.08
CA ASN A 121 -18.20 -2.70 19.95
C ASN A 121 -19.58 -3.27 19.60
N SER A 122 -20.61 -2.74 20.25
CA SER A 122 -21.99 -2.99 19.88
C SER A 122 -22.72 -1.69 19.61
N GLY A 123 -23.29 -1.56 18.42
CA GLY A 123 -24.03 -0.38 17.98
C GLY A 123 -25.47 -0.73 17.65
N LYS A 124 -26.37 0.25 17.78
CA LYS A 124 -27.76 0.12 17.34
C LYS A 124 -28.18 1.38 16.60
N THR A 125 -28.80 1.19 15.44
CA THR A 125 -29.38 2.28 14.64
C THR A 125 -30.71 1.84 14.02
N SER A 126 -31.44 2.79 13.46
CA SER A 126 -32.71 2.59 12.77
C SER A 126 -32.66 3.32 11.44
N VAL A 127 -32.87 2.60 10.34
CA VAL A 127 -32.85 3.16 8.99
C VAL A 127 -34.28 3.32 8.48
N PRO A 128 -34.73 4.54 8.16
CA PRO A 128 -36.11 4.77 7.72
C PRO A 128 -36.32 4.31 6.27
N VAL A 129 -37.48 3.70 6.03
CA VAL A 129 -38.00 3.37 4.69
C VAL A 129 -39.39 3.99 4.57
N SER A 130 -39.57 4.85 3.57
CA SER A 130 -40.83 5.54 3.31
C SER A 130 -41.78 4.67 2.48
N LYS A 131 -43.04 4.57 2.90
CA LYS A 131 -44.10 3.83 2.20
C LYS A 131 -45.06 4.80 1.53
N LYS A 132 -45.03 4.84 0.20
CA LYS A 132 -45.89 5.68 -0.64
C LYS A 132 -47.15 4.93 -1.05
N ALA A 133 -48.26 5.65 -1.22
CA ALA A 133 -49.49 5.09 -1.76
C ALA A 133 -49.27 4.49 -3.16
N GLN A 134 -49.97 3.40 -3.49
CA GLN A 134 -49.91 2.76 -4.81
C GLN A 134 -50.79 3.51 -5.84
N GLU A 135 -50.57 4.81 -5.96
CA GLU A 135 -51.26 5.72 -6.87
C GLU A 135 -50.30 6.22 -7.97
N LEU A 136 -50.77 7.07 -8.90
CA LEU A 136 -49.94 7.62 -9.97
C LEU A 136 -48.72 8.34 -9.38
N GLY A 137 -47.55 7.72 -9.49
CA GLY A 137 -46.35 8.18 -8.81
C GLY A 137 -45.10 7.43 -9.24
N VAL A 138 -43.95 8.00 -8.90
CA VAL A 138 -42.62 7.41 -9.14
C VAL A 138 -41.85 7.36 -7.81
N ILE A 139 -40.81 6.54 -7.79
CA ILE A 139 -39.72 6.46 -6.81
C ILE A 139 -38.45 6.44 -7.64
N VAL A 140 -37.46 7.27 -7.31
CA VAL A 140 -36.20 7.38 -8.05
C VAL A 140 -35.02 7.40 -7.08
N TRP A 141 -33.95 6.72 -7.43
CA TRP A 141 -32.72 6.66 -6.63
C TRP A 141 -31.48 6.49 -7.51
N LEU A 142 -30.32 6.77 -6.94
CA LEU A 142 -29.02 6.64 -7.58
C LEU A 142 -28.17 5.61 -6.84
N ASP A 143 -27.41 4.84 -7.60
CA ASP A 143 -26.55 3.79 -7.07
C ASP A 143 -25.23 3.73 -7.86
N PRO A 144 -24.12 4.32 -7.34
CA PRO A 144 -24.01 5.07 -6.08
C PRO A 144 -24.52 6.52 -6.18
N LEU A 145 -24.85 7.15 -5.06
CA LEU A 145 -25.26 8.57 -5.00
C LEU A 145 -24.08 9.57 -5.17
N ILE A 146 -22.86 9.10 -4.94
CA ILE A 146 -21.62 9.90 -4.98
C ILE A 146 -20.65 9.25 -5.98
N VAL A 147 -20.07 10.07 -6.86
CA VAL A 147 -19.14 9.63 -7.91
C VAL A 147 -17.90 10.52 -7.99
N GLY A 148 -16.84 10.01 -8.63
CA GLY A 148 -15.68 10.80 -9.04
C GLY A 148 -15.88 11.46 -10.40
N LEU A 149 -14.86 12.18 -10.87
CA LEU A 149 -14.84 12.68 -12.24
C LEU A 149 -14.86 11.51 -13.23
N ASP A 150 -15.63 11.65 -14.31
CA ASP A 150 -15.82 10.64 -15.38
C ASP A 150 -16.47 9.32 -14.93
N HIS A 151 -16.85 9.19 -13.65
CA HIS A 151 -17.58 8.05 -13.13
C HIS A 151 -19.07 8.20 -13.40
N THR A 152 -19.76 7.06 -13.52
CA THR A 152 -21.20 6.99 -13.71
C THR A 152 -21.89 6.35 -12.50
N SER A 153 -23.18 6.63 -12.38
CA SER A 153 -24.10 6.04 -11.42
C SER A 153 -25.28 5.44 -12.17
N ASN A 154 -25.93 4.44 -11.58
CA ASN A 154 -27.16 3.90 -12.11
C ASN A 154 -28.35 4.68 -11.53
N LEU A 155 -28.99 5.50 -12.37
CA LEU A 155 -30.29 6.09 -12.05
C LEU A 155 -31.34 5.01 -12.20
N GLN A 156 -31.97 4.65 -11.09
CA GLN A 156 -33.02 3.65 -11.04
C GLN A 156 -34.35 4.31 -10.70
N PHE A 157 -35.43 3.77 -11.27
CA PHE A 157 -36.77 4.25 -10.97
C PHE A 157 -37.75 3.10 -10.91
N LYS A 158 -38.85 3.32 -10.19
CA LYS A 158 -40.03 2.47 -10.15
C LYS A 158 -41.27 3.36 -10.11
N SER A 159 -42.30 3.06 -10.88
CA SER A 159 -43.55 3.81 -10.84
C SER A 159 -44.78 2.92 -10.66
N ALA A 160 -45.83 3.54 -10.14
CA ALA A 160 -47.13 2.93 -9.89
C ALA A 160 -48.23 3.66 -10.67
N ALA A 161 -49.25 2.91 -11.10
CA ALA A 161 -50.41 3.40 -11.84
C ALA A 161 -50.10 4.34 -13.03
N SER A 162 -48.95 4.16 -13.68
CA SER A 162 -48.45 5.00 -14.76
C SER A 162 -48.59 4.32 -16.15
N THR A 163 -48.39 5.08 -17.22
CA THR A 163 -48.21 4.61 -18.60
C THR A 163 -46.85 4.97 -19.19
N LYS A 164 -46.16 5.95 -18.59
CA LYS A 164 -44.78 6.32 -18.93
C LYS A 164 -44.11 7.03 -17.76
N VAL A 165 -42.78 6.96 -17.72
CA VAL A 165 -41.94 7.78 -16.85
C VAL A 165 -41.10 8.71 -17.72
N VAL A 166 -41.08 10.00 -17.40
CA VAL A 166 -40.20 10.99 -18.04
C VAL A 166 -39.19 11.44 -17.00
N ILE A 167 -37.92 11.39 -17.34
CA ILE A 167 -36.83 11.85 -16.48
C ILE A 167 -36.13 13.00 -17.19
N SER A 168 -35.97 14.14 -16.50
CA SER A 168 -35.19 15.29 -16.97
C SER A 168 -33.90 15.46 -16.16
N GLY A 169 -32.98 16.28 -16.67
CA GLY A 169 -31.68 16.57 -16.05
C GLY A 169 -30.47 15.97 -16.75
N TYR A 170 -30.64 15.28 -17.87
CA TYR A 170 -29.53 14.70 -18.65
C TYR A 170 -28.62 15.80 -19.25
N PRO A 171 -27.31 15.54 -19.40
CA PRO A 171 -26.36 16.54 -19.92
C PRO A 171 -26.53 16.90 -21.40
N ASP A 172 -27.18 16.05 -22.22
CA ASP A 172 -27.23 16.21 -23.68
C ASP A 172 -28.54 16.84 -24.19
N GLY A 173 -28.49 17.44 -25.40
CA GLY A 173 -29.39 18.45 -25.99
C GLY A 173 -30.91 18.20 -26.12
N LYS A 174 -31.49 17.19 -25.45
CA LYS A 174 -32.93 17.17 -25.13
C LYS A 174 -33.21 17.37 -23.64
N GLY A 175 -32.23 17.13 -22.76
CA GLY A 175 -32.36 17.23 -21.31
C GLY A 175 -33.24 16.15 -20.67
N GLU A 176 -33.98 15.35 -21.46
CA GLU A 176 -35.00 14.40 -20.97
C GLU A 176 -34.97 13.06 -21.72
N LYS A 177 -35.38 11.98 -21.03
CA LYS A 177 -35.64 10.65 -21.57
C LYS A 177 -37.02 10.14 -21.11
N SER A 178 -37.70 9.40 -21.98
CA SER A 178 -39.02 8.80 -21.72
C SER A 178 -38.96 7.28 -21.76
N PHE A 179 -39.67 6.64 -20.83
CA PHE A 179 -39.74 5.18 -20.67
C PHE A 179 -41.21 4.75 -20.68
N GLU A 180 -41.63 3.99 -21.70
CA GLU A 180 -43.07 3.75 -22.01
C GLU A 180 -43.51 2.28 -21.83
N THR A 181 -42.66 1.40 -21.29
CA THR A 181 -42.93 -0.06 -21.20
C THR A 181 -43.27 -0.50 -19.77
N PRO A 182 -44.44 -1.15 -19.53
CA PRO A 182 -44.77 -1.76 -18.24
C PRO A 182 -44.03 -3.12 -18.03
N PRO A 183 -43.74 -3.54 -16.77
CA PRO A 183 -43.84 -2.77 -15.54
C PRO A 183 -42.77 -1.67 -15.48
N TYR A 184 -43.19 -0.48 -15.06
CA TYR A 184 -42.41 0.77 -15.18
C TYR A 184 -41.33 0.91 -14.09
N SER A 185 -40.47 -0.09 -14.00
CA SER A 185 -39.17 -0.02 -13.35
C SER A 185 -38.08 -0.03 -14.41
N GLY A 186 -37.03 0.76 -14.22
CA GLY A 186 -35.93 0.81 -15.16
C GLY A 186 -34.67 1.38 -14.53
N SER A 187 -33.59 1.29 -15.28
CA SER A 187 -32.32 1.88 -14.92
C SER A 187 -31.68 2.51 -16.16
N ASP A 188 -30.93 3.59 -15.94
CA ASP A 188 -30.12 4.25 -16.95
C ASP A 188 -28.79 4.69 -16.33
N ALA A 189 -27.70 4.53 -17.08
CA ALA A 189 -26.39 4.98 -16.65
C ALA A 189 -26.29 6.50 -16.82
N VAL A 190 -25.97 7.20 -15.73
CA VAL A 190 -25.96 8.66 -15.70
C VAL A 190 -24.68 9.20 -15.06
N GLY A 191 -24.28 10.41 -15.41
CA GLY A 191 -23.10 11.08 -14.85
C GLY A 191 -23.33 12.58 -14.72
N ILE A 192 -22.41 13.30 -14.08
CA ILE A 192 -22.52 14.77 -13.98
C ILE A 192 -22.33 15.45 -15.35
N GLY A 193 -21.51 14.86 -16.23
CA GLY A 193 -21.22 15.44 -17.56
C GLY A 193 -20.58 16.83 -17.48
N SER A 194 -19.85 17.12 -16.41
CA SER A 194 -19.13 18.38 -16.20
C SER A 194 -17.98 18.16 -15.22
N ASP A 195 -16.85 18.80 -15.52
CA ASP A 195 -15.62 18.85 -14.72
C ASP A 195 -15.64 19.97 -13.65
N THR A 196 -16.67 20.81 -13.67
CA THR A 196 -16.78 22.03 -12.86
C THR A 196 -17.98 21.99 -11.91
N ASN A 197 -19.10 21.40 -12.35
CA ASN A 197 -20.29 21.22 -11.52
C ASN A 197 -20.09 20.07 -10.53
N ALA A 198 -20.43 20.31 -9.26
CA ALA A 198 -20.32 19.29 -8.21
C ALA A 198 -21.58 18.41 -8.11
N GLN A 199 -22.68 18.80 -8.75
CA GLN A 199 -23.96 18.13 -8.58
C GLN A 199 -24.77 18.18 -9.86
N ARG A 200 -25.63 17.17 -10.03
CA ARG A 200 -26.66 17.13 -11.08
C ARG A 200 -27.92 16.52 -10.51
N THR A 201 -29.03 17.23 -10.66
CA THR A 201 -30.34 16.76 -10.23
C THR A 201 -31.10 16.16 -11.40
N TYR A 202 -31.58 14.94 -11.22
CA TYR A 202 -32.52 14.27 -12.10
C TYR A 202 -33.91 14.41 -11.53
N VAL A 203 -34.88 14.72 -12.38
CA VAL A 203 -36.29 14.87 -11.97
C VAL A 203 -37.12 13.87 -12.75
N ALA A 204 -37.69 12.90 -12.04
CA ALA A 204 -38.57 11.89 -12.60
C ALA A 204 -40.04 12.31 -12.43
N THR A 205 -40.87 12.02 -13.42
CA THR A 205 -42.32 12.11 -13.27
C THR A 205 -43.05 11.00 -14.01
N ALA A 206 -44.03 10.41 -13.34
CA ALA A 206 -44.92 9.41 -13.92
C ALA A 206 -46.12 10.08 -14.60
N TRP A 207 -46.59 9.51 -15.69
CA TRP A 207 -47.77 10.00 -16.42
C TRP A 207 -48.75 8.88 -16.68
N ALA A 208 -50.06 9.17 -16.64
CA ALA A 208 -51.12 8.27 -17.10
C ALA A 208 -52.33 9.08 -17.60
N ASN A 209 -52.90 8.70 -18.74
CA ASN A 209 -54.12 9.32 -19.29
C ASN A 209 -54.06 10.87 -19.37
N GLY A 210 -52.89 11.42 -19.71
CA GLY A 210 -52.65 12.86 -19.78
C GLY A 210 -52.41 13.56 -18.43
N ASN A 211 -52.57 12.86 -17.30
CA ASN A 211 -52.22 13.35 -15.97
C ASN A 211 -50.75 13.06 -15.65
N GLN A 212 -50.16 13.91 -14.80
CA GLN A 212 -48.78 13.82 -14.34
C GLN A 212 -48.77 13.66 -12.81
N SER A 213 -47.90 12.80 -12.29
CA SER A 213 -47.65 12.68 -10.84
C SER A 213 -46.93 13.93 -10.31
N PRO A 214 -46.88 14.15 -8.98
CA PRO A 214 -45.86 15.03 -8.42
C PRO A 214 -44.45 14.61 -8.89
N PRO A 215 -43.56 15.56 -9.19
CA PRO A 215 -42.19 15.24 -9.58
C PRO A 215 -41.40 14.72 -8.37
N GLU A 216 -40.45 13.83 -8.63
CA GLU A 216 -39.47 13.39 -7.64
C GLU A 216 -38.06 13.64 -8.14
N SER A 217 -37.21 14.19 -7.28
CA SER A 217 -35.85 14.54 -7.64
C SER A 217 -34.83 13.73 -6.86
N ILE A 218 -33.71 13.44 -7.52
CA ILE A 218 -32.53 12.86 -6.91
C ILE A 218 -31.29 13.58 -7.44
N THR A 219 -30.33 13.87 -6.56
CA THR A 219 -29.13 14.62 -6.92
C THR A 219 -27.89 13.73 -6.84
N LEU A 220 -27.27 13.49 -7.99
CA LEU A 220 -25.94 12.89 -8.08
C LEU A 220 -24.91 13.92 -7.62
N THR A 221 -24.01 13.52 -6.73
CA THR A 221 -22.92 14.38 -6.23
C THR A 221 -21.58 13.88 -6.73
N GLN A 222 -20.74 14.80 -7.19
CA GLN A 222 -19.37 14.55 -7.60
C GLN A 222 -18.40 15.20 -6.62
N VAL A 223 -17.44 14.42 -6.14
CA VAL A 223 -16.52 14.82 -5.07
C VAL A 223 -15.07 14.72 -5.52
N PRO A 224 -14.16 15.51 -4.91
CA PRO A 224 -12.73 15.38 -5.16
C PRO A 224 -12.19 13.98 -4.85
N PRO A 225 -11.10 13.57 -5.51
CA PRO A 225 -10.44 12.30 -5.21
C PRO A 225 -9.91 12.28 -3.77
N LEU A 226 -9.83 11.11 -3.18
CA LEU A 226 -9.32 10.90 -1.82
C LEU A 226 -8.32 9.75 -1.79
N ILE A 227 -7.33 9.86 -0.89
CA ILE A 227 -6.44 8.76 -0.50
C ILE A 227 -6.90 8.33 0.89
N THR A 228 -7.53 7.16 0.99
CA THR A 228 -8.13 6.68 2.24
C THR A 228 -7.17 5.87 3.08
N ILE A 229 -6.20 5.21 2.44
CA ILE A 229 -5.13 4.46 3.08
C ILE A 229 -3.82 4.77 2.38
N PHE A 230 -2.74 4.85 3.16
CA PHE A 230 -1.38 4.91 2.65
C PHE A 230 -0.40 4.33 3.68
N SER A 231 0.67 3.69 3.21
CA SER A 231 1.78 3.20 4.03
C SER A 231 3.08 3.25 3.24
N PRO A 232 4.22 3.62 3.86
CA PRO A 232 4.34 4.05 5.26
C PRO A 232 3.76 5.45 5.51
N THR A 233 3.38 5.75 6.75
CA THR A 233 2.82 7.05 7.16
C THR A 233 3.88 8.03 7.68
N GLU A 234 5.05 7.52 8.02
CA GLU A 234 6.16 8.28 8.62
C GLU A 234 7.38 8.24 7.71
N ASN A 235 8.26 9.22 7.86
CA ASN A 235 9.54 9.22 7.17
C ASN A 235 10.39 8.05 7.67
N GLN A 236 10.96 7.29 6.74
CA GLN A 236 11.77 6.12 7.07
C GLN A 236 13.23 6.31 6.68
N SER A 237 14.14 5.67 7.40
CA SER A 237 15.53 5.53 6.99
C SER A 237 15.73 4.15 6.40
N VAL A 238 16.38 4.06 5.24
CA VAL A 238 16.56 2.82 4.48
C VAL A 238 18.01 2.65 4.08
N ASN A 239 18.47 1.40 4.01
CA ASN A 239 19.80 1.12 3.49
C ASN A 239 19.83 1.27 1.96
N PRO A 240 20.99 1.56 1.34
CA PRO A 240 21.04 1.88 -0.09
C PRO A 240 20.59 0.74 -1.02
N GLY A 241 20.69 -0.52 -0.59
CA GLY A 241 20.21 -1.69 -1.32
C GLY A 241 18.84 -2.20 -0.90
N GLU A 242 18.15 -1.51 0.01
CA GLU A 242 16.89 -1.97 0.58
C GLU A 242 15.72 -1.68 -0.37
N GLU A 243 14.90 -2.70 -0.62
CA GLU A 243 13.62 -2.55 -1.32
C GLU A 243 12.55 -2.09 -0.33
N ILE A 244 11.85 -1.01 -0.68
CA ILE A 244 10.68 -0.51 0.04
C ILE A 244 9.40 -0.93 -0.68
N THR A 245 8.31 -1.03 0.08
CA THR A 245 6.97 -1.24 -0.47
C THR A 245 6.05 -0.10 -0.02
N LEU A 246 5.43 0.57 -1.00
CA LEU A 246 4.42 1.60 -0.80
C LEU A 246 3.05 1.01 -1.05
N THR A 247 2.10 1.28 -0.16
CA THR A 247 0.70 0.86 -0.34
C THR A 247 -0.25 2.03 -0.24
N TRP A 248 -1.35 2.01 -0.99
CA TRP A 248 -2.42 3.00 -0.87
C TRP A 248 -3.77 2.46 -1.36
N LYS A 249 -4.85 3.11 -0.90
CA LYS A 249 -6.19 2.98 -1.48
C LYS A 249 -6.74 4.37 -1.80
N THR A 250 -7.46 4.47 -2.90
CA THR A 250 -8.05 5.71 -3.41
C THR A 250 -9.55 5.58 -3.59
N MET A 251 -10.25 6.71 -3.52
CA MET A 251 -11.67 6.82 -3.88
C MET A 251 -11.85 7.98 -4.85
N TYR A 252 -12.83 7.84 -5.74
CA TYR A 252 -13.24 8.88 -6.69
C TYR A 252 -12.12 9.37 -7.63
N GLU A 253 -11.06 8.57 -7.80
CA GLU A 253 -9.97 8.87 -8.73
C GLU A 253 -10.43 8.73 -10.18
N SER A 254 -9.99 9.64 -11.05
CA SER A 254 -10.06 9.40 -12.51
C SER A 254 -8.73 8.89 -13.06
N SER A 255 -7.62 9.27 -12.42
CA SER A 255 -6.27 8.78 -12.70
C SER A 255 -5.35 9.06 -11.52
N ASN A 256 -4.18 8.44 -11.50
CA ASN A 256 -3.16 8.73 -10.52
C ASN A 256 -1.75 8.73 -11.14
N GLU A 257 -0.80 9.33 -10.45
CA GLU A 257 0.61 9.29 -10.83
C GLU A 257 1.52 9.25 -9.59
N MET A 258 2.63 8.53 -9.72
CA MET A 258 3.73 8.54 -8.77
C MET A 258 4.91 9.28 -9.39
N LYS A 259 5.46 10.28 -8.69
CA LYS A 259 6.66 11.03 -9.10
C LYS A 259 7.76 10.88 -8.07
N TRP A 260 9.00 10.68 -8.52
CA TRP A 260 10.17 10.62 -7.64
C TRP A 260 11.40 11.02 -8.42
N LEU A 261 12.27 11.85 -7.83
CA LEU A 261 13.44 12.41 -8.52
C LEU A 261 13.04 13.05 -9.87
N GLN A 262 13.55 12.53 -10.99
CA GLN A 262 13.19 12.94 -12.36
C GLN A 262 12.27 11.92 -13.06
N SER A 263 11.85 10.88 -12.34
CA SER A 263 11.03 9.77 -12.81
C SER A 263 9.54 10.01 -12.52
N ARG A 264 8.69 9.39 -13.34
CA ARG A 264 7.25 9.37 -13.13
C ARG A 264 6.63 8.08 -13.63
N LYS A 265 5.55 7.64 -12.98
CA LYS A 265 4.69 6.53 -13.41
C LYS A 265 3.24 6.96 -13.36
N ILE A 266 2.58 6.96 -14.51
CA ILE A 266 1.14 7.22 -14.63
C ILE A 266 0.41 5.90 -14.34
N ASN A 267 -0.76 5.97 -13.72
CA ASN A 267 -1.57 4.82 -13.31
C ASN A 267 -0.75 3.85 -12.45
N ALA A 268 -0.07 4.40 -11.44
CA ALA A 268 0.68 3.63 -10.48
C ALA A 268 -0.25 2.67 -9.74
N ARG A 269 0.18 1.42 -9.60
CA ARG A 269 -0.58 0.38 -8.89
C ARG A 269 0.03 0.16 -7.52
N SER A 270 -0.84 -0.09 -6.54
CA SER A 270 -0.48 -0.56 -5.22
C SER A 270 -0.55 -2.10 -5.17
N PRO A 271 0.39 -2.79 -4.49
CA PRO A 271 1.62 -2.27 -3.90
C PRO A 271 2.62 -1.80 -4.96
N PHE A 272 3.42 -0.78 -4.63
CA PHE A 272 4.52 -0.27 -5.46
C PHE A 272 5.85 -0.49 -4.76
N THR A 273 6.75 -1.25 -5.38
CA THR A 273 8.09 -1.50 -4.85
C THR A 273 9.13 -0.62 -5.53
N SER A 274 10.17 -0.25 -4.78
CA SER A 274 11.29 0.54 -5.28
C SER A 274 12.53 0.36 -4.40
N THR A 275 13.71 0.73 -4.90
CA THR A 275 14.98 0.70 -4.18
C THR A 275 15.60 2.11 -4.21
N PRO A 276 15.31 2.97 -3.21
CA PRO A 276 15.65 4.39 -3.24
C PRO A 276 17.13 4.68 -3.49
N GLY A 277 18.03 3.90 -2.87
CA GLY A 277 19.47 4.08 -3.05
C GLY A 277 19.95 3.76 -4.47
N THR A 278 19.39 2.74 -5.11
CA THR A 278 19.74 2.42 -6.51
C THR A 278 19.26 3.54 -7.45
N GLU A 279 18.03 4.02 -7.25
CA GLU A 279 17.45 5.10 -8.06
C GLU A 279 18.24 6.42 -7.95
N LEU A 280 18.75 6.74 -6.75
CA LEU A 280 19.65 7.88 -6.57
C LEU A 280 20.88 7.74 -7.46
N THR A 281 21.56 6.59 -7.41
CA THR A 281 22.77 6.40 -8.23
C THR A 281 22.47 6.37 -9.72
N ASP A 282 21.33 5.83 -10.14
CA ASP A 282 20.96 5.78 -11.56
C ASP A 282 20.77 7.18 -12.15
N ILE A 283 20.22 8.12 -11.37
CA ILE A 283 19.99 9.50 -11.82
C ILE A 283 21.24 10.36 -11.65
N TYR A 284 21.88 10.31 -10.48
CA TYR A 284 22.97 11.25 -10.14
C TYR A 284 24.35 10.78 -10.61
N ASN A 285 24.53 9.49 -10.89
CA ASN A 285 25.81 8.95 -11.35
C ASN A 285 25.88 8.74 -12.88
N MET A 286 24.95 9.31 -13.66
CA MET A 286 25.04 9.25 -15.12
C MET A 286 26.35 9.90 -15.61
N GLY A 287 27.32 9.06 -16.01
CA GLY A 287 28.63 9.50 -16.50
C GLY A 287 29.54 10.14 -15.43
N ASN A 288 29.32 9.84 -14.14
CA ASN A 288 30.14 10.31 -13.01
C ASN A 288 30.26 11.86 -12.87
N ARG A 289 29.27 12.63 -13.35
CA ARG A 289 29.34 14.11 -13.34
C ARG A 289 28.62 14.78 -12.18
N ASN A 290 27.62 14.11 -11.59
CA ASN A 290 26.69 14.71 -10.63
C ASN A 290 26.59 13.92 -9.32
N ALA A 291 27.44 12.91 -9.08
CA ALA A 291 27.37 12.05 -7.91
C ALA A 291 27.52 12.85 -6.59
N GLN A 292 28.32 13.92 -6.61
CA GLN A 292 28.49 14.89 -5.53
C GLN A 292 27.23 15.72 -5.23
N LEU A 293 26.24 15.74 -6.15
CA LEU A 293 24.97 16.45 -5.99
C LEU A 293 23.83 15.53 -5.52
N MET A 294 24.15 14.28 -5.13
CA MET A 294 23.17 13.30 -4.70
C MET A 294 22.55 13.66 -3.35
N PRO A 295 21.22 13.83 -3.25
CA PRO A 295 20.54 14.08 -1.98
C PRO A 295 20.58 12.84 -1.09
N ASP A 296 20.30 13.01 0.21
CA ASP A 296 20.11 11.87 1.14
C ASP A 296 18.66 11.37 1.17
N THR A 297 17.76 12.04 0.46
CA THR A 297 16.32 11.80 0.55
C THR A 297 15.72 11.55 -0.82
N VAL A 298 14.88 10.52 -0.91
CA VAL A 298 14.00 10.26 -2.06
C VAL A 298 12.56 10.44 -1.60
N THR A 299 11.83 11.33 -2.27
CA THR A 299 10.40 11.54 -2.04
C THR A 299 9.61 10.96 -3.20
N TYR A 300 8.73 10.02 -2.90
CA TYR A 300 7.73 9.49 -3.83
C TYR A 300 6.42 10.26 -3.62
N SER A 301 6.16 11.23 -4.50
CA SER A 301 4.96 12.05 -4.50
C SER A 301 3.85 11.37 -5.29
N PHE A 302 2.89 10.80 -4.58
CA PHE A 302 1.69 10.21 -5.14
C PHE A 302 0.61 11.28 -5.31
N HIS A 303 0.11 11.44 -6.53
CA HIS A 303 -0.96 12.37 -6.86
C HIS A 303 -2.15 11.59 -7.42
N VAL A 304 -3.34 11.89 -6.91
CA VAL A 304 -4.60 11.31 -7.37
C VAL A 304 -5.41 12.44 -7.98
N ASN A 305 -5.65 12.34 -9.29
CA ASN A 305 -6.38 13.31 -10.05
C ASN A 305 -7.86 12.92 -10.11
N GLY A 306 -8.72 13.92 -10.25
CA GLY A 306 -10.16 13.74 -10.27
C GLY A 306 -10.84 15.09 -10.30
N PHE A 307 -12.07 15.15 -9.78
CA PHE A 307 -12.85 16.37 -9.78
C PHE A 307 -12.19 17.46 -8.92
N LYS A 308 -11.95 18.64 -9.51
CA LYS A 308 -11.34 19.79 -8.83
C LYS A 308 -9.97 19.47 -8.24
N THR A 309 -9.82 19.56 -6.91
CA THR A 309 -8.53 19.54 -6.23
C THR A 309 -7.99 18.12 -6.16
N PRO A 310 -6.80 17.84 -6.74
CA PRO A 310 -6.14 16.54 -6.60
C PRO A 310 -5.80 16.23 -5.14
N ALA A 311 -5.86 14.95 -4.78
CA ALA A 311 -5.28 14.49 -3.51
C ALA A 311 -3.80 14.19 -3.71
N LYS A 312 -2.99 14.46 -2.69
CA LYS A 312 -1.55 14.23 -2.73
C LYS A 312 -1.06 13.59 -1.43
N HIS A 313 -0.12 12.65 -1.55
CA HIS A 313 0.64 12.14 -0.43
C HIS A 313 2.12 11.98 -0.82
N ASP A 314 3.04 12.28 0.10
CA ASP A 314 4.48 12.16 -0.11
C ASP A 314 5.04 11.07 0.80
N PHE A 315 5.61 10.01 0.22
CA PHE A 315 6.38 9.01 0.95
C PHE A 315 7.86 9.42 0.94
N VAL A 316 8.44 9.66 2.11
CA VAL A 316 9.79 10.24 2.23
C VAL A 316 10.74 9.23 2.85
N PHE A 317 11.81 8.91 2.12
CA PHE A 317 12.83 7.97 2.56
C PHE A 317 14.19 8.63 2.60
N LYS A 318 14.86 8.54 3.75
CA LYS A 318 16.25 8.93 3.92
C LYS A 318 17.15 7.72 3.67
N VAL A 319 18.05 7.81 2.70
CA VAL A 319 18.99 6.76 2.36
C VAL A 319 20.22 6.88 3.26
N ASN A 320 20.52 5.81 3.99
CA ASN A 320 21.69 5.71 4.85
C ASN A 320 22.99 5.71 4.00
N PRO A 321 24.14 6.09 4.59
CA PRO A 321 25.43 5.97 3.92
C PRO A 321 25.74 4.53 3.50
N VAL A 322 26.39 4.42 2.35
CA VAL A 322 26.93 3.17 1.80
C VAL A 322 28.15 2.76 2.59
N GLN A 323 28.27 1.47 2.84
CA GLN A 323 29.38 0.97 3.63
C GLN A 323 30.47 0.37 2.72
N LEU A 324 31.72 0.77 2.93
CA LEU A 324 32.87 0.04 2.39
C LEU A 324 33.05 -1.25 3.20
N LEU A 325 33.08 -2.39 2.51
CA LEU A 325 33.41 -3.67 3.13
C LEU A 325 34.92 -3.90 3.14
N TYR A 326 35.59 -3.63 2.01
CA TYR A 326 37.05 -3.63 1.91
C TYR A 326 37.53 -2.85 0.69
N ILE A 327 38.77 -2.38 0.77
CA ILE A 327 39.65 -1.96 -0.31
C ILE A 327 41.01 -2.56 0.00
N LYS A 328 41.54 -3.42 -0.87
CA LYS A 328 42.78 -4.18 -0.64
C LYS A 328 43.42 -4.61 -1.96
N TYR A 329 44.67 -5.04 -1.90
CA TYR A 329 45.30 -5.79 -2.98
C TYR A 329 44.89 -7.27 -2.93
N LYS A 330 44.74 -7.90 -4.10
CA LYS A 330 44.40 -9.31 -4.29
C LYS A 330 45.57 -10.24 -4.02
N ASN A 331 46.80 -9.74 -4.15
CA ASN A 331 48.04 -10.48 -3.91
C ASN A 331 48.92 -9.74 -2.90
N ASP A 332 49.85 -10.47 -2.30
CA ASP A 332 50.80 -9.96 -1.30
C ASP A 332 51.95 -9.16 -1.91
N ASP A 333 52.15 -9.27 -3.23
CA ASP A 333 53.00 -8.39 -4.04
C ASP A 333 52.42 -6.97 -4.21
N LEU A 334 51.18 -6.74 -3.78
CA LEU A 334 50.49 -5.44 -3.83
C LEU A 334 50.38 -4.85 -5.25
N THR A 335 50.06 -5.69 -6.23
CA THR A 335 50.02 -5.29 -7.65
C THR A 335 48.62 -5.27 -8.27
N GLU A 336 47.69 -6.08 -7.74
CA GLU A 336 46.32 -6.15 -8.25
C GLU A 336 45.34 -5.71 -7.17
N ILE A 337 44.35 -4.89 -7.50
CA ILE A 337 43.49 -4.25 -6.50
C ILE A 337 42.06 -4.79 -6.56
N ALA A 338 41.39 -4.86 -5.40
CA ALA A 338 39.99 -5.20 -5.25
C ALA A 338 39.31 -4.34 -4.17
N PHE A 339 38.02 -4.05 -4.38
CA PHE A 339 37.16 -3.46 -3.37
C PHE A 339 35.77 -4.07 -3.41
N LYS A 340 35.02 -3.97 -2.32
CA LYS A 340 33.61 -4.37 -2.23
C LYS A 340 32.86 -3.40 -1.32
N MET A 341 31.65 -3.06 -1.74
CA MET A 341 30.73 -2.20 -1.02
C MET A 341 29.48 -2.98 -0.61
N ASP A 342 28.72 -2.41 0.31
CA ASP A 342 27.37 -2.84 0.64
C ASP A 342 26.39 -1.66 0.45
N PRO A 343 25.49 -1.71 -0.56
CA PRO A 343 25.31 -2.79 -1.54
C PRO A 343 26.45 -2.89 -2.57
N ILE A 344 26.69 -4.09 -3.09
CA ILE A 344 27.79 -4.36 -4.04
C ILE A 344 27.67 -3.58 -5.37
N HIS A 345 26.45 -3.19 -5.73
CA HIS A 345 26.14 -2.49 -6.98
C HIS A 345 26.04 -0.98 -6.83
N TRP A 346 26.58 -0.39 -5.75
CA TRP A 346 26.61 1.06 -5.60
C TRP A 346 27.42 1.69 -6.74
N LYS A 347 26.74 2.40 -7.65
CA LYS A 347 27.37 2.88 -8.89
C LYS A 347 28.22 4.13 -8.66
N ALA A 348 27.93 4.91 -7.62
CA ALA A 348 28.60 6.18 -7.34
C ALA A 348 29.91 5.99 -6.54
N ALA A 349 30.72 5.05 -7.00
CA ALA A 349 32.06 4.80 -6.49
C ALA A 349 33.06 5.06 -7.63
N ASP A 350 34.04 5.91 -7.36
CA ASP A 350 35.04 6.37 -8.32
C ASP A 350 36.44 5.89 -7.89
N PRO A 351 36.87 4.72 -8.39
CA PRO A 351 38.23 4.24 -8.17
C PRO A 351 39.21 4.97 -9.09
N ASN A 352 40.24 5.58 -8.51
CA ASN A 352 41.37 6.16 -9.22
C ASN A 352 42.59 5.23 -9.14
N TYR A 353 42.97 4.64 -10.27
CA TYR A 353 44.08 3.69 -10.42
C TYR A 353 45.38 4.40 -10.85
N GLY A 354 45.89 5.30 -10.01
CA GLY A 354 47.19 5.93 -10.24
C GLY A 354 48.33 4.90 -10.33
N ASN A 355 49.52 5.34 -10.73
CA ASN A 355 50.70 4.47 -10.75
C ASN A 355 50.99 3.95 -9.33
N ASN A 356 50.73 2.67 -9.09
CA ASN A 356 50.95 1.93 -7.83
C ASN A 356 50.13 2.40 -6.61
N SER A 357 49.09 3.23 -6.80
CA SER A 357 48.20 3.68 -5.73
C SER A 357 46.73 3.76 -6.14
N LEU A 358 45.86 3.14 -5.33
CA LEU A 358 44.40 3.26 -5.47
C LEU A 358 43.86 4.29 -4.47
N THR A 359 43.07 5.23 -4.96
CA THR A 359 42.09 5.94 -4.13
C THR A 359 40.70 5.51 -4.55
N LEU A 360 39.81 5.23 -3.59
CA LEU A 360 38.39 4.99 -3.85
C LEU A 360 37.58 6.11 -3.23
N THR A 361 36.93 6.91 -4.07
CA THR A 361 35.96 7.90 -3.60
C THR A 361 34.57 7.27 -3.67
N ILE A 362 33.87 7.18 -2.54
CA ILE A 362 32.47 6.79 -2.50
C ILE A 362 31.65 8.06 -2.33
N HIS A 363 30.87 8.42 -3.35
CA HIS A 363 29.90 9.50 -3.21
C HIS A 363 28.71 8.97 -2.42
N GLN A 364 28.48 9.61 -1.28
CA GLN A 364 27.47 9.23 -0.30
C GLN A 364 26.19 10.03 -0.51
N PRO A 365 25.02 9.45 -0.19
CA PRO A 365 23.79 10.23 -0.06
C PRO A 365 23.98 11.44 0.85
N GLY A 366 23.44 12.60 0.47
CA GLY A 366 23.45 13.82 1.27
C GLY A 366 24.61 14.76 0.99
N TYR A 367 25.05 14.84 -0.26
CA TYR A 367 26.13 15.73 -0.71
C TYR A 367 27.47 15.46 -0.02
N LYS A 368 27.73 14.20 0.33
CA LYS A 368 28.92 13.76 1.04
C LYS A 368 29.78 12.86 0.17
N GLN A 369 31.05 12.71 0.54
CA GLN A 369 31.94 11.73 -0.05
C GLN A 369 32.87 11.20 1.03
N ASP A 370 33.17 9.90 0.94
CA ASP A 370 34.22 9.26 1.71
C ASP A 370 35.35 8.90 0.76
N ILE A 371 36.59 9.14 1.19
CA ILE A 371 37.78 8.84 0.40
C ILE A 371 38.59 7.79 1.16
N PHE A 372 38.88 6.68 0.48
CA PHE A 372 39.67 5.58 1.00
C PHE A 372 40.95 5.45 0.21
N TYR A 373 42.02 5.14 0.91
CA TYR A 373 43.38 5.15 0.38
C TYR A 373 43.97 3.74 0.45
N LEU A 374 44.65 3.34 -0.61
CA LEU A 374 45.47 2.14 -0.69
C LEU A 374 46.87 2.45 -1.25
N ASP A 375 47.28 3.72 -1.19
CA ASP A 375 48.58 4.18 -1.65
C ASP A 375 49.69 3.71 -0.70
N THR A 376 50.64 2.93 -1.20
CA THR A 376 51.77 2.45 -0.39
C THR A 376 52.73 3.56 0.06
N GLU A 377 52.71 4.73 -0.60
CA GLU A 377 53.52 5.90 -0.22
C GLU A 377 52.83 6.82 0.80
N ASP A 378 51.51 6.67 0.98
CA ASP A 378 50.76 7.44 1.97
C ASP A 378 51.08 6.96 3.39
N THR A 379 51.43 7.92 4.24
CA THR A 379 51.86 7.69 5.63
C THR A 379 50.83 8.17 6.66
N THR A 380 49.69 8.69 6.19
CA THR A 380 48.71 9.40 6.99
C THR A 380 47.39 8.64 7.14
N HIS A 381 46.92 7.96 6.11
CA HIS A 381 45.62 7.30 6.12
C HIS A 381 45.75 5.81 6.47
N PRO A 382 44.89 5.26 7.34
CA PRO A 382 44.91 3.84 7.70
C PRO A 382 44.55 2.94 6.51
N MET A 383 45.25 1.81 6.37
CA MET A 383 45.05 0.88 5.25
C MET A 383 45.11 -0.59 5.66
N ILE A 384 44.23 -1.40 5.07
CA ILE A 384 44.36 -2.86 5.03
C ILE A 384 44.74 -3.21 3.59
N GLN A 385 46.04 -3.37 3.36
CA GLN A 385 46.60 -3.58 2.02
C GLN A 385 46.37 -4.99 1.52
N TYR A 386 46.31 -5.99 2.40
CA TYR A 386 46.05 -7.37 2.03
C TYR A 386 45.33 -8.06 3.19
N PHE A 387 44.36 -8.91 2.88
CA PHE A 387 43.69 -9.74 3.88
C PHE A 387 43.05 -10.96 3.21
N GLU A 388 43.64 -12.14 3.37
CA GLU A 388 43.22 -13.38 2.69
C GLU A 388 43.51 -14.64 3.53
N VAL A 389 42.98 -15.78 3.09
CA VAL A 389 43.35 -17.08 3.65
C VAL A 389 44.58 -17.63 2.91
N VAL A 390 45.68 -17.82 3.64
CA VAL A 390 46.93 -18.42 3.16
C VAL A 390 47.28 -19.62 4.04
N ASP A 391 47.46 -20.78 3.42
CA ASP A 391 47.82 -22.04 4.11
C ASP A 391 46.94 -22.36 5.34
N GLY A 392 45.64 -22.10 5.23
CA GLY A 392 44.67 -22.36 6.30
C GLY A 392 44.69 -21.35 7.46
N ASN A 393 45.39 -20.22 7.30
CA ASN A 393 45.42 -19.12 8.26
C ASN A 393 44.95 -17.82 7.60
N LEU A 394 44.39 -16.93 8.40
CA LEU A 394 44.20 -15.54 8.04
C LEU A 394 45.58 -14.88 7.91
N SER A 395 45.81 -14.14 6.85
CA SER A 395 47.05 -13.39 6.60
C SER A 395 46.71 -11.95 6.24
N TRP A 396 47.42 -10.98 6.79
CA TRP A 396 47.19 -9.56 6.51
C TRP A 396 48.48 -8.76 6.30
N ILE A 397 48.35 -7.69 5.53
CA ILE A 397 49.33 -6.60 5.40
C ILE A 397 48.56 -5.29 5.62
N THR A 398 49.05 -4.42 6.51
CA THR A 398 48.41 -3.14 6.83
C THR A 398 49.43 -2.01 6.88
N ALA A 399 48.93 -0.77 6.79
CA ALA A 399 49.74 0.44 6.91
C ALA A 399 49.02 1.50 7.75
N ASN A 400 49.80 2.33 8.44
CA ASN A 400 49.35 3.50 9.22
C ASN A 400 48.29 3.22 10.29
N LEU A 401 48.25 1.98 10.81
CA LEU A 401 47.34 1.57 11.89
C LEU A 401 47.99 1.72 13.26
N LYS A 402 47.18 2.18 14.22
CA LYS A 402 47.48 2.20 15.66
C LYS A 402 47.02 0.90 16.33
N SER A 403 45.88 0.37 15.91
CA SER A 403 45.33 -0.88 16.45
C SER A 403 44.64 -1.69 15.36
N LEU A 404 44.57 -3.00 15.56
CA LEU A 404 43.96 -3.94 14.65
C LEU A 404 43.24 -5.02 15.46
N THR A 405 42.02 -5.36 15.04
CA THR A 405 41.15 -6.32 15.72
C THR A 405 40.55 -7.29 14.71
N LEU A 406 40.45 -8.56 15.09
CA LEU A 406 39.77 -9.62 14.34
C LEU A 406 38.44 -9.98 15.00
N ASP A 407 37.38 -10.01 14.20
CA ASP A 407 36.05 -10.50 14.57
C ASP A 407 35.62 -11.66 13.67
N PRO A 408 34.96 -12.72 14.19
CA PRO A 408 34.34 -12.79 15.52
C PRO A 408 35.34 -13.01 16.67
N GLY A 409 35.04 -12.41 17.83
CA GLY A 409 35.79 -12.61 19.08
C GLY A 409 36.59 -11.40 19.57
N GLY A 410 36.54 -10.26 18.87
CA GLY A 410 37.17 -9.01 19.30
C GLY A 410 38.66 -9.14 19.60
N THR A 411 39.37 -10.05 18.91
CA THR A 411 40.76 -10.38 19.22
C THR A 411 41.67 -9.25 18.76
N SER A 412 42.24 -8.51 19.71
CA SER A 412 43.22 -7.47 19.41
C SER A 412 44.56 -8.08 18.97
N ILE A 413 45.14 -7.52 17.91
CA ILE A 413 46.43 -7.95 17.37
C ILE A 413 47.55 -7.19 18.07
N ASP A 414 48.56 -7.94 18.52
CA ASP A 414 49.78 -7.39 19.13
C ASP A 414 50.44 -6.34 18.21
N GLU A 415 50.94 -5.25 18.78
CA GLU A 415 51.52 -4.11 18.05
C GLU A 415 52.57 -4.54 16.99
N GLY A 416 53.47 -5.47 17.34
CA GLY A 416 54.50 -6.00 16.44
C GLY A 416 53.97 -6.81 15.24
N LYS A 417 52.70 -7.18 15.24
CA LYS A 417 52.02 -7.96 14.18
C LYS A 417 50.99 -7.15 13.39
N ILE A 418 50.75 -5.88 13.76
CA ILE A 418 49.76 -5.03 13.07
C ILE A 418 50.12 -4.90 11.59
N LYS A 419 51.37 -4.52 11.28
CA LYS A 419 51.83 -4.25 9.91
C LYS A 419 51.76 -5.47 8.99
N LYS A 420 52.13 -6.65 9.50
CA LYS A 420 52.05 -7.92 8.77
C LYS A 420 51.95 -9.06 9.78
N GLY A 421 51.01 -9.97 9.56
CA GLY A 421 50.79 -11.07 10.49
C GLY A 421 49.89 -12.15 9.95
N THR A 422 49.80 -13.23 10.72
CA THR A 422 48.91 -14.35 10.45
C THR A 422 48.19 -14.78 11.73
N SER A 423 46.96 -15.26 11.61
CA SER A 423 46.18 -15.82 12.72
C SER A 423 45.41 -17.06 12.26
N PRO A 424 45.21 -18.08 13.12
CA PRO A 424 44.29 -19.16 12.82
C PRO A 424 42.89 -18.61 12.52
N ILE A 425 42.19 -19.23 11.57
CA ILE A 425 40.79 -18.92 11.28
C ILE A 425 39.94 -19.25 12.54
N PRO A 426 39.09 -18.33 13.03
CA PRO A 426 38.20 -18.61 14.14
C PRO A 426 37.29 -19.81 13.83
N LYS A 427 37.09 -20.68 14.82
CA LYS A 427 36.31 -21.89 14.65
C LYS A 427 34.88 -21.54 14.20
N ASP A 428 34.38 -22.26 13.20
CA ASP A 428 33.01 -22.12 12.65
C ASP A 428 32.70 -20.73 12.02
N ALA A 429 33.71 -19.90 11.77
CA ALA A 429 33.52 -18.60 11.12
C ALA A 429 33.23 -18.76 9.62
N GLN A 430 32.10 -18.21 9.17
CA GLN A 430 31.75 -18.09 7.74
C GLN A 430 32.36 -16.84 7.10
N SER A 431 32.63 -15.82 7.91
CA SER A 431 33.35 -14.61 7.52
C SER A 431 34.16 -14.08 8.70
N VAL A 432 35.21 -13.33 8.40
CA VAL A 432 36.06 -12.66 9.37
C VAL A 432 36.18 -11.20 8.98
N THR A 433 36.02 -10.31 9.95
CA THR A 433 36.21 -8.87 9.77
C THR A 433 37.50 -8.45 10.45
N LEU A 434 38.40 -7.84 9.67
CA LEU A 434 39.59 -7.17 10.18
C LEU A 434 39.29 -5.68 10.30
N THR A 435 39.30 -5.14 11.53
CA THR A 435 39.02 -3.74 11.81
C THR A 435 40.29 -3.03 12.27
N GLY A 436 40.72 -2.00 11.55
CA GLY A 436 41.89 -1.19 11.86
C GLY A 436 41.50 0.21 12.31
N VAL A 437 42.20 0.77 13.30
CA VAL A 437 42.10 2.19 13.67
C VAL A 437 43.44 2.85 13.40
N GLY A 438 43.43 3.91 12.61
CA GLY A 438 44.61 4.70 12.23
C GLY A 438 45.14 5.56 13.37
N ASN A 439 46.38 6.05 13.19
CA ASN A 439 46.97 7.04 14.10
C ASN A 439 46.19 8.37 14.13
N ASN A 440 45.47 8.67 13.05
CA ASN A 440 44.59 9.82 12.91
C ASN A 440 43.17 9.59 13.48
N GLY A 441 42.90 8.43 14.07
CA GLY A 441 41.60 8.07 14.65
C GLY A 441 40.55 7.55 13.66
N GLN A 442 40.84 7.57 12.35
CA GLN A 442 39.95 6.97 11.35
C GLN A 442 39.91 5.44 11.51
N SER A 443 38.75 4.84 11.30
CA SER A 443 38.58 3.40 11.34
C SER A 443 38.29 2.86 9.95
N ILE A 444 38.90 1.73 9.61
CA ILE A 444 38.68 1.00 8.36
C ILE A 444 38.40 -0.46 8.67
N ARG A 445 37.76 -1.16 7.74
CA ARG A 445 37.50 -2.59 7.86
C ARG A 445 37.76 -3.31 6.55
N SER A 446 38.06 -4.61 6.67
CA SER A 446 38.15 -5.54 5.57
C SER A 446 37.43 -6.83 5.93
N VAL A 447 36.42 -7.21 5.15
CA VAL A 447 35.65 -8.46 5.35
C VAL A 447 36.18 -9.54 4.42
N LEU A 448 36.47 -10.71 4.98
CA LEU A 448 36.90 -11.90 4.26
C LEU A 448 35.90 -13.04 4.48
N GLU A 449 35.33 -13.56 3.39
CA GLU A 449 34.51 -14.76 3.42
C GLU A 449 35.42 -16.00 3.53
N ILE A 450 35.08 -16.94 4.40
CA ILE A 450 35.87 -18.16 4.63
C ILE A 450 35.30 -19.29 3.77
N PRO A 451 36.03 -19.80 2.77
CA PRO A 451 35.54 -20.91 1.97
C PRO A 451 35.41 -22.18 2.83
N PRO A 452 34.36 -23.01 2.64
CA PRO A 452 34.15 -24.23 3.42
C PRO A 452 35.37 -25.15 3.47
N SER A 453 36.13 -25.22 2.37
CA SER A 453 37.35 -26.02 2.23
C SER A 453 38.55 -25.56 3.07
N ALA A 454 38.51 -24.36 3.66
CA ALA A 454 39.60 -23.82 4.48
C ALA A 454 39.53 -24.26 5.95
N VAL A 455 38.37 -24.76 6.42
CA VAL A 455 38.16 -25.16 7.82
C VAL A 455 38.61 -26.62 8.07
N ASP A 456 38.59 -27.48 7.04
CA ASP A 456 38.80 -28.93 7.19
C ASP A 456 40.26 -29.41 7.15
N LYS A 457 41.23 -28.58 6.71
CA LYS A 457 42.63 -29.00 6.54
C LYS A 457 43.38 -29.29 7.85
N LYS A 458 42.78 -29.03 9.02
CA LYS A 458 43.39 -29.34 10.33
C LYS A 458 43.06 -30.75 10.86
N THR A 459 42.19 -31.51 10.19
CA THR A 459 41.74 -32.82 10.70
C THR A 459 42.46 -34.01 10.08
N GLU A 460 43.17 -33.85 8.95
CA GLU A 460 43.83 -34.98 8.26
C GLU A 460 45.31 -35.22 8.64
N SER A 461 46.01 -34.28 9.27
CA SER A 461 47.46 -34.44 9.55
C SER A 461 47.82 -35.24 10.81
N LYS A 462 46.87 -35.98 11.42
CA LYS A 462 47.12 -36.76 12.66
C LYS A 462 46.83 -38.27 12.58
N LYS A 463 46.71 -38.85 11.39
CA LYS A 463 46.62 -40.32 11.23
C LYS A 463 47.54 -40.84 10.13
N GLU A 464 48.85 -40.79 10.34
CA GLU A 464 49.76 -41.71 9.63
C GLU A 464 51.14 -41.80 10.29
N THR A 465 51.21 -42.48 11.44
CA THR A 465 52.40 -43.28 11.81
C THR A 465 52.06 -44.19 13.00
N VAL A 466 51.66 -45.44 12.74
CA VAL A 466 52.07 -46.66 13.47
C VAL A 466 51.66 -47.87 12.62
N LYS A 467 52.65 -48.58 12.06
CA LYS A 467 52.73 -50.01 11.61
C LYS A 467 53.83 -50.06 10.54
N GLU A 468 54.87 -50.89 10.57
CA GLU A 468 55.22 -52.19 11.16
C GLU A 468 56.74 -52.18 11.46
N ALA A 469 57.25 -52.83 12.52
CA ALA A 469 57.67 -54.23 12.60
C ALA A 469 58.65 -54.66 11.49
#